data_AF-A0A6V7VGK4-F1
#
_entry.id   AF-A0A6V7VGK4-F1
#
_cell.length_a   1.000
_cell.length_b   1.000
_cell.length_c   1.000
_cell.angle_alpha   90.00
_cell.angle_beta   90.00
_cell.angle_gamma   90.00
#
_symmetry.space_group_name_H-M   'P 1'
#
loop_
_entity.id
_entity.type
_entity.pdbx_description
1 polymer ?
#
loop_
_entity_poly.entity_id
_entity_poly.type
_entity_poly.pdbx_seq_one_letter_code
_entity_poly.pdbx_strand_id
1 'polypeptide(L)'
;MIIARCWLEKLFKCVYGCAYFDRNIFNPEMIDILFDNDKTIPLKFQLQQANLYANNEIFENVLIFSLNHLSVSEFLNIDFKDVNITGEHTNILLNILIKGGNKFPKIRFEFFKLRKLYDLLIKVILPFFTRLS
;
A
#
# COMPACT_ATOMS: atom_id res chain seq x y z
N MET A 1 12.63 -12.63 -18.66
CA MET A 1 12.47 -11.92 -17.37
C MET A 1 13.56 -10.89 -17.09
N ILE A 2 14.83 -11.16 -17.41
CA ILE A 2 15.96 -10.23 -17.18
C ILE A 2 15.78 -8.86 -17.86
N ILE A 3 15.27 -8.82 -19.10
CA ILE A 3 15.06 -7.56 -19.84
C ILE A 3 14.04 -6.65 -19.14
N ALA A 4 12.86 -7.18 -18.78
CA ALA A 4 11.84 -6.41 -18.07
C ALA A 4 12.37 -5.85 -16.75
N ARG A 5 13.17 -6.64 -16.03
CA ARG A 5 13.83 -6.21 -14.81
C ARG A 5 14.87 -5.11 -15.04
N CYS A 6 15.75 -5.23 -16.03
CA CYS A 6 16.72 -4.16 -16.33
C CYS A 6 16.04 -2.84 -16.70
N TRP A 7 14.88 -2.89 -17.36
CA TRP A 7 14.07 -1.69 -17.61
C TRP A 7 13.46 -1.14 -16.32
N LEU A 8 12.90 -2.00 -15.47
CA LEU A 8 12.36 -1.61 -14.17
C LEU A 8 13.43 -1.01 -13.25
N GLU A 9 14.63 -1.59 -13.17
CA GLU A 9 15.77 -1.05 -12.40
C GLU A 9 16.16 0.36 -12.84
N LYS A 10 16.04 0.67 -14.14
CA LYS A 10 16.24 2.04 -14.63
C LYS A 10 15.10 2.96 -14.18
N LEU A 11 13.85 2.47 -14.25
CA LEU A 11 12.68 3.23 -13.79
C LEU A 11 12.77 3.53 -12.27
N PHE A 12 13.21 2.58 -11.44
CA PHE A 12 13.30 2.74 -9.98
C PHE A 12 14.34 3.76 -9.51
N LYS A 13 15.25 4.19 -10.38
CA LYS A 13 16.22 5.25 -10.08
C LYS A 13 15.68 6.66 -10.37
N CYS A 14 14.47 6.76 -10.91
CA CYS A 14 13.82 8.02 -11.22
C CYS A 14 12.70 8.31 -10.22
N VAL A 15 12.45 9.60 -9.99
CA VAL A 15 11.27 10.09 -9.26
C VAL A 15 10.22 10.49 -10.28
N TYR A 16 9.02 9.91 -10.18
CA TYR A 16 7.89 10.28 -11.05
C TYR A 16 6.88 11.14 -10.30
N GLY A 17 6.19 12.02 -11.01
CA GLY A 17 5.14 12.85 -10.42
C GLY A 17 3.94 12.03 -9.96
N CYS A 18 3.37 11.20 -10.83
CA CYS A 18 2.18 10.42 -10.49
C CYS A 18 2.20 9.06 -11.19
N ALA A 19 1.73 8.03 -10.49
CA ALA A 19 1.48 6.72 -11.07
C ALA A 19 0.10 6.17 -10.66
N TYR A 20 -0.53 5.48 -11.60
CA TYR A 20 -1.79 4.77 -11.41
C TYR A 20 -1.52 3.28 -11.53
N PHE A 21 -1.79 2.54 -10.47
CA PHE A 21 -1.59 1.11 -10.41
C PHE A 21 -2.94 0.40 -10.44
N ASP A 22 -3.22 -0.22 -11.59
CA ASP A 22 -4.42 -1.02 -11.80
C ASP A 22 -4.19 -2.49 -11.37
N ARG A 23 -5.28 -3.26 -11.33
CA ARG A 23 -5.40 -4.59 -10.73
C ARG A 23 -4.33 -5.58 -11.18
N ASN A 24 -3.90 -5.50 -12.44
CA ASN A 24 -3.01 -6.47 -13.06
C ASN A 24 -1.60 -6.51 -12.45
N ILE A 25 -1.15 -5.42 -11.82
CA ILE A 25 0.21 -5.33 -11.28
C ILE A 25 0.36 -6.06 -9.93
N PHE A 26 -0.77 -6.45 -9.32
CA PHE A 26 -0.83 -7.01 -7.97
C PHE A 26 -0.94 -8.54 -7.95
N ASN A 27 -0.57 -9.21 -9.04
CA ASN A 27 -0.39 -10.65 -9.06
C ASN A 27 0.82 -11.02 -8.15
N PRO A 28 0.65 -11.89 -7.12
CA PRO A 28 1.72 -12.25 -6.20
C PRO A 28 2.96 -12.83 -6.89
N GLU A 29 2.78 -13.69 -7.88
CA GLU A 29 3.88 -14.30 -8.64
C GLU A 29 4.65 -13.22 -9.39
N MET A 30 3.95 -12.23 -9.96
CA MET A 30 4.61 -11.08 -10.59
C MET A 30 5.35 -10.21 -9.58
N ILE A 31 4.77 -9.96 -8.40
CA ILE A 31 5.46 -9.19 -7.36
C ILE A 31 6.74 -9.91 -6.93
N ASP A 32 6.64 -11.21 -6.65
CA ASP A 32 7.78 -12.01 -6.22
C ASP A 32 8.90 -12.00 -7.28
N ILE A 33 8.54 -12.27 -8.53
CA ILE A 33 9.44 -12.24 -9.69
C ILE A 33 10.13 -10.89 -9.87
N LEU A 34 9.40 -9.78 -9.70
CA LEU A 34 9.88 -8.44 -10.04
C LEU A 34 10.59 -7.75 -8.87
N PHE A 35 10.24 -8.07 -7.62
CA PHE A 35 10.66 -7.32 -6.44
C PHE A 35 11.37 -8.15 -5.36
N ASP A 36 10.99 -9.42 -5.16
CA ASP A 36 11.40 -10.19 -3.97
C ASP A 36 12.41 -11.30 -4.26
N ASN A 37 12.50 -11.78 -5.51
CA ASN A 37 13.33 -12.92 -5.89
C ASN A 37 14.86 -12.64 -5.86
N ASP A 38 15.31 -11.46 -5.42
CA ASP A 38 16.74 -11.14 -5.35
C ASP A 38 17.15 -10.48 -4.03
N LYS A 39 18.20 -11.02 -3.39
CA LYS A 39 18.58 -10.76 -1.99
C LYS A 39 19.33 -9.44 -1.75
N THR A 40 19.54 -8.62 -2.79
CA THR A 40 20.56 -7.57 -2.74
C THR A 40 20.01 -6.17 -2.48
N ILE A 41 18.92 -5.73 -3.12
CA ILE A 41 18.29 -4.42 -2.85
C ILE A 41 16.78 -4.48 -3.16
N PRO A 42 15.87 -4.16 -2.21
CA PRO A 42 14.45 -4.08 -2.49
C PRO A 42 14.17 -2.94 -3.47
N LEU A 43 13.64 -3.27 -4.64
CA LEU A 43 13.24 -2.28 -5.64
C LEU A 43 11.99 -1.52 -5.17
N LYS A 44 12.02 -0.19 -5.30
CA LYS A 44 10.91 0.69 -4.90
C LYS A 44 10.63 1.74 -5.97
N PHE A 45 9.36 1.95 -6.29
CA PHE A 45 8.93 3.10 -7.08
C PHE A 45 9.05 4.37 -6.24
N GLN A 46 9.77 5.37 -6.75
CA GLN A 46 9.84 6.68 -6.15
C GLN A 46 8.85 7.61 -6.86
N LEU A 47 7.83 8.03 -6.13
CA LEU A 47 6.69 8.78 -6.66
C LEU A 47 6.41 10.00 -5.80
N GLN A 48 5.94 11.10 -6.38
CA GLN A 48 5.30 12.14 -5.59
C GLN A 48 3.91 11.66 -5.16
N GLN A 49 3.16 11.08 -6.10
CA GLN A 49 1.79 10.65 -5.89
C GLN A 49 1.55 9.22 -6.43
N ALA A 50 0.78 8.43 -5.70
CA ALA A 50 0.42 7.08 -6.11
C ALA A 50 -1.08 6.85 -5.94
N ASN A 51 -1.73 6.32 -6.98
CA ASN A 51 -3.14 5.92 -6.95
C ASN A 51 -3.22 4.41 -7.12
N LEU A 52 -3.78 3.73 -6.12
CA LEU A 52 -3.91 2.28 -6.08
C LEU A 52 -5.38 1.88 -6.17
N TYR A 53 -5.70 0.99 -7.10
CA TYR A 53 -7.05 0.44 -7.24
C TYR A 53 -7.11 -0.96 -6.63
N ALA A 54 -7.90 -1.12 -5.57
CA ALA A 54 -8.10 -2.40 -4.90
C ALA A 54 -9.47 -3.01 -5.24
N ASN A 55 -9.51 -4.34 -5.31
CA ASN A 55 -10.73 -5.13 -5.27
C ASN A 55 -10.57 -6.24 -4.21
N ASN A 56 -11.62 -7.02 -3.95
CA ASN A 56 -11.57 -8.09 -2.95
C ASN A 56 -10.45 -9.13 -3.15
N GLU A 57 -10.11 -9.45 -4.40
CA GLU A 57 -9.17 -10.53 -4.72
C GLU A 57 -7.71 -10.13 -4.47
N ILE A 58 -7.36 -8.88 -4.77
CA ILE A 58 -5.98 -8.37 -4.68
C ILE A 58 -5.77 -7.39 -3.55
N PHE A 59 -6.78 -7.12 -2.72
CA PHE A 59 -6.72 -6.11 -1.68
C PHE A 59 -5.48 -6.23 -0.81
N GLU A 60 -5.21 -7.42 -0.29
CA GLU A 60 -4.04 -7.67 0.57
C GLU A 60 -2.72 -7.38 -0.18
N ASN A 61 -2.61 -7.81 -1.43
CA ASN A 61 -1.43 -7.57 -2.26
C ASN A 61 -1.22 -6.08 -2.53
N VAL A 62 -2.28 -5.31 -2.77
CA VAL A 62 -2.22 -3.85 -2.95
C VAL A 62 -1.63 -3.19 -1.71
N LEU A 63 -2.11 -3.60 -0.53
CA LEU A 63 -1.65 -3.05 0.74
C LEU A 63 -0.19 -3.43 1.02
N ILE A 64 0.18 -4.69 0.85
CA ILE A 64 1.57 -5.18 0.99
C ILE A 64 2.50 -4.44 0.02
N PHE A 65 2.08 -4.32 -1.24
CA PHE A 65 2.85 -3.64 -2.27
C PHE A 65 3.12 -2.18 -1.93
N SER A 66 2.10 -1.45 -1.45
CA SER A 66 2.28 -0.06 -1.02
C SER A 66 3.30 0.05 0.12
N LEU A 67 3.26 -0.86 1.09
CA LEU A 67 4.15 -0.87 2.25
C LEU A 67 5.59 -1.29 1.92
N ASN A 68 5.80 -2.14 0.91
CA ASN A 68 7.13 -2.69 0.64
C ASN A 68 7.80 -2.07 -0.59
N HIS A 69 7.05 -1.73 -1.63
CA HIS A 69 7.58 -1.41 -2.96
C HIS A 69 7.28 0.02 -3.44
N LEU A 70 6.58 0.84 -2.65
CA LEU A 70 6.39 2.27 -2.95
C LEU A 70 7.21 3.16 -2.03
N SER A 71 7.64 4.31 -2.52
CA SER A 71 8.14 5.44 -1.75
C SER A 71 7.43 6.68 -2.29
N VAL A 72 6.57 7.29 -1.47
CA VAL A 72 5.67 8.35 -1.91
C VAL A 72 5.93 9.61 -1.11
N SER A 73 6.34 10.69 -1.76
CA SER A 73 6.78 11.92 -1.08
C SER A 73 5.66 12.93 -0.82
N GLU A 74 4.47 12.75 -1.39
CA GLU A 74 3.34 13.66 -1.14
C GLU A 74 2.08 12.93 -0.71
N PHE A 75 1.59 12.01 -1.55
CA PHE A 75 0.23 11.52 -1.41
C PHE A 75 -0.01 10.11 -1.93
N LEU A 76 -0.51 9.23 -1.06
CA LEU A 76 -1.00 7.90 -1.41
C LEU A 76 -2.53 7.89 -1.39
N ASN A 77 -3.14 7.56 -2.53
CA ASN A 77 -4.56 7.30 -2.65
C ASN A 77 -4.81 5.80 -2.82
N ILE A 78 -5.77 5.26 -2.08
CA ILE A 78 -6.23 3.88 -2.24
C ILE A 78 -7.74 3.89 -2.46
N ASP A 79 -8.16 3.40 -3.61
CA ASP A 79 -9.55 3.26 -4.01
C ASP A 79 -10.10 1.90 -3.56
N PHE A 80 -11.14 1.94 -2.72
CA PHE A 80 -11.84 0.76 -2.18
C PHE A 80 -13.22 0.52 -2.79
N LYS A 81 -13.54 1.12 -3.95
CA LYS A 81 -14.86 1.03 -4.60
C LYS A 81 -15.36 -0.41 -4.73
N ASP A 82 -14.48 -1.33 -5.08
CA ASP A 82 -14.80 -2.75 -5.33
C ASP A 82 -14.37 -3.67 -4.15
N VAL A 83 -14.21 -3.11 -2.94
CA VAL A 83 -13.73 -3.84 -1.75
C VAL A 83 -14.79 -3.94 -0.66
N ASN A 84 -15.14 -5.16 -0.30
CA ASN A 84 -15.94 -5.48 0.86
C ASN A 84 -15.05 -5.75 2.08
N ILE A 85 -14.61 -4.67 2.73
CA ILE A 85 -13.72 -4.74 3.90
C ILE A 85 -14.34 -5.59 5.02
N THR A 86 -13.63 -6.62 5.47
CA THR A 86 -14.02 -7.49 6.58
C THR A 86 -13.16 -7.22 7.83
N GLY A 87 -13.42 -7.94 8.92
CA GLY A 87 -12.64 -7.83 10.15
C GLY A 87 -11.15 -8.17 9.99
N GLU A 88 -10.78 -9.03 9.03
CA GLU A 88 -9.38 -9.43 8.78
C GLU A 88 -8.60 -8.31 8.07
N HIS A 89 -9.21 -7.73 7.04
CA HIS A 89 -8.68 -6.57 6.30
C HIS A 89 -8.39 -5.35 7.18
N THR A 90 -9.11 -5.25 8.31
CA THR A 90 -8.98 -4.19 9.30
C THR A 90 -7.56 -4.09 9.83
N ASN A 91 -6.91 -5.22 10.16
CA ASN A 91 -5.56 -5.22 10.73
C ASN A 91 -4.49 -4.71 9.74
N ILE A 92 -4.65 -5.04 8.46
CA ILE A 92 -3.72 -4.62 7.40
C ILE A 92 -3.85 -3.12 7.14
N LEU A 93 -5.08 -2.61 7.11
CA LEU A 93 -5.34 -1.16 7.02
C LEU A 93 -4.77 -0.39 8.22
N LEU A 94 -4.90 -0.94 9.44
CA LEU A 94 -4.27 -0.35 10.62
C LEU A 94 -2.75 -0.33 10.51
N ASN A 95 -2.14 -1.39 9.99
CA ASN A 95 -0.70 -1.41 9.75
C ASN A 95 -0.29 -0.30 8.76
N ILE A 96 -1.07 0.00 7.73
CA ILE A 96 -0.78 1.12 6.83
C ILE A 96 -0.93 2.46 7.55
N LEU A 97 -1.97 2.66 8.34
CA LEU A 97 -2.15 3.91 9.07
C LEU A 97 -1.06 4.14 10.12
N ILE A 98 -0.70 3.09 10.86
CA ILE A 98 0.27 3.16 11.96
C ILE A 98 1.72 3.16 11.44
N LYS A 99 2.09 2.18 10.60
CA LYS A 99 3.46 2.04 10.08
C LYS A 99 3.71 2.95 8.88
N GLY A 100 2.69 3.15 8.06
CA GLY A 100 2.76 4.02 6.88
C GLY A 100 2.70 5.51 7.22
N GLY A 101 2.30 5.92 8.43
CA GLY A 101 2.33 7.34 8.84
C GLY A 101 3.72 7.98 8.79
N ASN A 102 4.79 7.20 8.99
CA ASN A 102 6.17 7.66 8.81
C ASN A 102 6.65 7.60 7.35
N LYS A 103 5.93 6.86 6.50
CA LYS A 103 6.32 6.56 5.12
C LYS A 103 5.59 7.42 4.09
N PHE A 104 4.35 7.79 4.38
CA PHE A 104 3.45 8.50 3.49
C PHE A 104 3.00 9.80 4.17
N PRO A 105 3.38 10.97 3.63
CA PRO A 105 3.01 12.24 4.26
C PRO A 105 1.50 12.46 4.32
N LYS A 106 0.76 11.96 3.32
CA LYS A 106 -0.70 11.99 3.27
C LYS A 106 -1.22 10.68 2.70
N ILE A 107 -2.26 10.15 3.34
CA ILE A 107 -2.97 8.95 2.89
C ILE A 107 -4.45 9.31 2.72
N ARG A 108 -5.04 8.98 1.58
CA ARG A 108 -6.49 9.06 1.34
C ARG A 108 -7.02 7.67 1.04
N PHE A 109 -8.17 7.40 1.63
CA PHE A 109 -8.98 6.23 1.33
C PHE A 109 -10.25 6.68 0.62
N GLU A 110 -10.39 6.32 -0.65
CA GLU A 110 -11.57 6.62 -1.46
C GLU A 110 -12.60 5.49 -1.36
N PHE A 111 -13.89 5.86 -1.36
CA PHE A 111 -15.01 4.94 -1.20
C PHE A 111 -14.96 4.06 0.08
N PHE A 112 -14.20 4.50 1.08
CA PHE A 112 -14.09 3.83 2.36
C PHE A 112 -15.29 4.16 3.26
N LYS A 113 -15.99 3.13 3.74
CA LYS A 113 -17.16 3.33 4.62
C LYS A 113 -16.72 3.91 5.97
N LEU A 114 -17.16 5.14 6.28
CA LEU A 114 -16.79 5.90 7.49
C LEU A 114 -16.95 5.10 8.79
N ARG A 115 -18.02 4.31 8.92
CA ARG A 115 -18.24 3.43 10.10
C ARG A 115 -17.06 2.49 10.35
N LYS A 116 -16.50 1.90 9.28
CA LYS A 116 -15.33 1.01 9.40
C LYS A 116 -14.10 1.77 9.85
N LEU A 117 -13.96 3.05 9.50
CA LEU A 117 -12.83 3.89 9.94
C LEU A 117 -12.94 4.20 11.44
N TYR A 118 -14.14 4.47 11.93
CA TYR A 118 -14.38 4.63 13.37
C TYR A 118 -14.08 3.34 14.13
N ASP A 119 -14.55 2.18 13.65
CA ASP A 119 -14.25 0.88 14.27
C ASP A 119 -12.74 0.61 14.31
N LEU A 120 -12.00 1.00 13.26
CA LEU A 120 -10.54 0.94 13.18
C LEU A 120 -9.88 1.84 14.22
N LEU A 121 -10.26 3.11 14.27
CA LEU A 121 -9.68 4.10 15.19
C LEU A 121 -9.94 3.72 16.65
N ILE A 122 -11.14 3.25 16.98
CA ILE A 122 -11.47 2.76 18.32
C ILE A 122 -10.53 1.61 18.70
N LYS A 123 -10.32 0.62 17.82
CA LYS A 123 -9.40 -0.51 18.09
C LYS A 123 -7.96 -0.09 18.37
N VAL A 124 -7.48 1.02 17.79
CA VAL A 124 -6.10 1.50 18.01
C VAL A 124 -6.00 2.40 19.23
N ILE A 125 -6.99 3.27 19.43
CA ILE A 125 -6.95 4.33 20.43
C ILE A 125 -7.32 3.78 21.81
N LEU A 126 -8.31 2.88 21.92
CA LEU A 126 -8.76 2.35 23.22
C LEU A 126 -7.63 1.62 24.00
N PRO A 127 -6.84 0.73 23.37
CA PRO A 127 -5.74 0.05 24.06
C PRO A 127 -4.61 0.97 24.49
N PHE A 128 -4.45 2.12 23.82
CA PHE A 128 -3.47 3.14 24.19
C PHE A 128 -3.85 3.82 25.52
N PHE A 129 -5.15 4.03 25.75
CA PHE A 129 -5.65 4.65 26.98
C PHE A 129 -5.70 3.68 28.17
N THR A 130 -6.00 2.40 27.94
CA THR A 130 -6.03 1.39 29.03
C THR A 130 -4.65 0.96 29.53
N ARG A 131 -3.57 1.33 28.84
CA ARG A 131 -2.18 1.06 29.27
C ARG A 131 -1.55 2.21 30.06
N LEU A 132 -2.23 3.35 30.16
CA LEU A 132 -1.78 4.55 30.89
C LEU A 132 -2.49 4.72 32.23
N SER A 133 -3.42 3.82 32.57
CA SER A 133 -4.14 3.71 33.84
C SER A 133 -3.64 2.53 34.65
#